data_AF-A0A3Q4ATA9-F1
#
_entry.id   AF-A0A3Q4ATA9-F1
#
_cell.length_a   1.000
_cell.length_b   1.000
_cell.length_c   1.000
_cell.angle_alpha   90.00
_cell.angle_beta   90.00
_cell.angle_gamma   90.00
#
_symmetry.space_group_name_H-M   'P 1'
#
loop_
_entity.id
_entity.type
_entity.pdbx_description
1 polymer ?
#
loop_
_entity_poly.entity_id
_entity_poly.type
_entity_poly.pdbx_seq_one_letter_code
_entity_poly.pdbx_strand_id
1 'polypeptide(L)'
;EFLYVISHSSSHQLFEGLKAYPGDHKRLRLFRPMLNIKHMYKEKLLECIRRLVEIDQDWVSNADLYIRPTFISTEPSLGVKKPAHALLYVIMCLLGPYFDNKTGVLALWADPPKYTRAWKGGTGDCKMGGNYGCSLSAQYEAVDYGCQQVLWLHGEDHQITEAGTMNIFLHWINEHGDEELATPPQDDIILPGVTRQKFEVTERYLTMSQLFSALKQQRVKEMFGSGTACMIRPTGRIIRER
;
A
#
# COMPACT_ATOMS: atom_id res chain seq x y z
N GLU A 1 -25.23 -17.62 -2.25
CA GLU A 1 -24.98 -16.82 -3.46
C GLU A 1 -23.62 -17.20 -4.01
N PHE A 2 -23.58 -17.70 -5.24
CA PHE A 2 -22.33 -18.13 -5.87
C PHE A 2 -21.54 -16.89 -6.27
N LEU A 3 -20.44 -16.61 -5.56
CA LEU A 3 -19.41 -15.71 -6.06
C LEU A 3 -18.83 -16.37 -7.33
N TYR A 4 -19.23 -15.89 -8.50
CA TYR A 4 -18.47 -16.13 -9.71
C TYR A 4 -17.11 -15.47 -9.50
N VAL A 5 -16.13 -16.26 -9.07
CA VAL A 5 -14.73 -15.91 -9.23
C VAL A 5 -14.52 -15.86 -10.73
N ILE A 6 -14.53 -14.66 -11.31
CA ILE A 6 -14.13 -14.47 -12.69
C ILE A 6 -12.63 -14.76 -12.72
N SER A 7 -12.32 -16.05 -12.91
CA SER A 7 -10.99 -16.57 -13.17
C SER A 7 -10.54 -16.05 -14.53
N HIS A 8 -10.10 -14.79 -14.57
CA HIS A 8 -9.24 -14.33 -15.65
C HIS A 8 -7.94 -15.11 -15.51
N SER A 9 -7.66 -15.98 -16.48
CA SER A 9 -6.52 -16.90 -16.53
C SER A 9 -5.14 -16.24 -16.35
N SER A 10 -5.08 -14.91 -16.39
CA SER A 10 -3.87 -14.10 -16.44
C SER A 10 -3.90 -12.85 -15.54
N SER A 11 -4.89 -12.72 -14.63
CA SER A 11 -5.02 -11.60 -13.67
C SER A 11 -4.73 -10.20 -14.25
N HIS A 12 -5.20 -9.93 -15.47
CA HIS A 12 -5.10 -8.61 -16.13
C HIS A 12 -6.02 -7.59 -15.45
N GLN A 13 -5.58 -7.06 -14.31
CA GLN A 13 -6.31 -6.07 -13.55
C GLN A 13 -5.36 -5.17 -12.76
N LEU A 14 -5.71 -3.89 -12.67
CA LEU A 14 -5.03 -2.91 -11.85
C LEU A 14 -6.05 -1.99 -11.19
N PHE A 15 -5.64 -1.34 -10.11
CA PHE A 15 -6.49 -0.38 -9.41
C PHE A 15 -5.68 0.79 -8.90
N GLU A 16 -6.37 1.87 -8.56
CA GLU A 16 -5.81 3.00 -7.84
C GLU A 16 -6.59 3.30 -6.57
N GLY A 17 -5.98 4.10 -5.70
CA GLY A 17 -6.57 4.46 -4.41
C GLY A 17 -6.26 5.90 -4.06
N LEU A 18 -7.29 6.74 -4.09
CA LEU A 18 -7.22 8.14 -3.70
C LEU A 18 -8.40 8.51 -2.80
N LYS A 19 -8.30 9.66 -2.14
CA LYS A 19 -9.33 10.16 -1.23
C LYS A 19 -9.74 11.57 -1.60
N ALA A 20 -11.04 11.85 -1.45
CA ALA A 20 -11.59 13.19 -1.36
C ALA A 20 -11.87 13.51 0.11
N TYR A 21 -11.42 14.68 0.54
CA TYR A 21 -11.56 15.17 1.91
C TYR A 21 -12.57 16.31 1.96
N PRO A 22 -13.47 16.36 2.96
CA PRO A 22 -14.27 17.52 3.20
C PRO A 22 -13.36 18.69 3.62
N GLY A 23 -13.41 19.77 2.86
CA GLY A 23 -12.78 21.04 3.20
C GLY A 23 -13.80 22.07 3.63
N ASP A 24 -13.30 23.28 3.88
CA ASP A 24 -14.13 24.42 4.30
C ASP A 24 -15.24 24.71 3.28
N HIS A 25 -16.40 25.16 3.77
CA HIS A 25 -17.54 25.58 2.95
C HIS A 25 -18.06 24.49 1.97
N LYS A 26 -18.12 23.23 2.42
CA LYS A 26 -18.59 22.06 1.63
C LYS A 26 -17.75 21.79 0.36
N ARG A 27 -16.52 22.31 0.27
CA ARG A 27 -15.64 22.03 -0.87
C ARG A 27 -14.87 20.75 -0.64
N LEU A 28 -15.04 19.77 -1.53
CA LEU A 28 -14.23 18.55 -1.51
C LEU A 28 -12.85 18.83 -2.13
N ARG A 29 -11.80 18.27 -1.51
CA ARG A 29 -10.41 18.39 -1.98
C ARG A 29 -9.85 17.00 -2.27
N LEU A 30 -9.27 16.82 -3.44
CA LEU A 30 -8.52 15.60 -3.78
C LEU A 30 -7.05 15.77 -3.39
N PHE A 31 -6.47 14.77 -2.74
CA PHE A 31 -5.05 14.82 -2.36
C PHE A 31 -4.16 14.22 -3.46
N ARG A 32 -3.35 15.08 -4.11
CA ARG A 32 -2.38 14.73 -5.17
C ARG A 32 -2.91 13.75 -6.24
N PRO A 33 -4.13 13.92 -6.78
CA PRO A 33 -4.75 12.93 -7.66
C PRO A 33 -3.97 12.69 -8.96
N MET A 34 -3.19 13.69 -9.42
CA MET A 34 -2.33 13.55 -10.60
C MET A 34 -1.31 12.42 -10.46
N LEU A 35 -0.80 12.18 -9.23
CA LEU A 35 0.17 11.10 -9.00
C LEU A 35 -0.47 9.72 -9.12
N ASN A 36 -1.73 9.57 -8.67
CA ASN A 36 -2.48 8.33 -8.86
C ASN A 36 -2.76 8.07 -10.35
N ILE A 37 -3.21 9.09 -11.08
CA ILE A 37 -3.64 8.94 -12.48
C ILE A 37 -2.46 8.84 -13.46
N LYS A 38 -1.26 9.33 -13.09
CA LYS A 38 -0.04 9.16 -13.90
C LYS A 38 0.21 7.70 -14.27
N HIS A 39 -0.09 6.77 -13.36
CA HIS A 39 0.07 5.34 -13.58
C HIS A 39 -1.05 4.72 -14.44
N MET A 40 -2.19 5.40 -14.61
CA MET A 40 -3.38 4.90 -15.31
C MET A 40 -3.60 5.51 -16.71
N TYR A 41 -2.69 6.42 -17.14
CA TYR A 41 -2.51 6.92 -18.51
C TYR A 41 -3.78 7.35 -19.26
N LYS A 42 -4.67 8.10 -18.59
CA LYS A 42 -5.84 8.72 -19.22
C LYS A 42 -6.07 10.11 -18.65
N GLU A 43 -5.65 11.15 -19.37
CA GLU A 43 -5.83 12.56 -18.98
C GLU A 43 -7.30 12.87 -18.63
N LYS A 44 -8.25 12.24 -19.34
CA LYS A 44 -9.69 12.42 -19.09
C LYS A 44 -10.21 11.68 -17.86
N LEU A 45 -9.50 10.69 -17.31
CA LEU A 45 -9.97 9.93 -16.16
C LEU A 45 -10.10 10.81 -14.91
N LEU A 46 -9.15 11.73 -14.70
CA LEU A 46 -9.24 12.64 -13.57
C LEU A 46 -10.48 13.53 -13.67
N GLU A 47 -10.79 14.03 -14.86
CA GLU A 47 -12.00 14.83 -15.09
C GLU A 47 -13.27 14.01 -14.85
N CYS A 48 -13.32 12.75 -15.29
CA CYS A 48 -14.43 11.84 -14.98
C CYS A 48 -14.59 11.61 -13.48
N ILE A 49 -13.49 11.38 -12.75
CA ILE A 49 -13.51 11.22 -11.28
C ILE A 49 -14.01 12.50 -10.61
N ARG A 50 -13.53 13.67 -11.06
CA ARG A 50 -13.96 14.98 -10.54
C ARG A 50 -15.46 15.16 -10.71
N ARG A 51 -15.99 14.87 -11.89
CA ARG A 51 -17.44 14.94 -12.16
C ARG A 51 -18.25 13.94 -11.34
N LEU A 52 -17.75 12.72 -11.16
CA LEU A 52 -18.40 11.70 -10.33
C LEU A 52 -18.50 12.18 -8.87
N VAL A 53 -17.40 12.71 -8.32
CA VAL A 53 -17.37 13.29 -6.96
C VAL A 53 -18.29 14.50 -6.83
N GLU A 54 -18.42 15.34 -7.86
CA GLU A 54 -19.36 16.47 -7.87
C GLU A 54 -20.83 16.02 -7.84
N ILE A 55 -21.17 14.95 -8.58
CA ILE A 55 -22.54 14.42 -8.62
C ILE A 55 -22.94 13.86 -7.26
N ASP A 56 -22.06 13.09 -6.62
CA ASP A 56 -22.35 12.44 -5.33
C ASP A 56 -21.87 13.24 -4.12
N GLN A 57 -21.53 14.53 -4.28
CA GLN A 57 -20.95 15.34 -3.20
C GLN A 57 -21.82 15.41 -1.95
N ASP A 58 -23.15 15.33 -2.12
CA ASP A 58 -24.12 15.38 -1.02
C ASP A 58 -24.06 14.15 -0.11
N TRP A 59 -23.51 13.03 -0.59
CA TRP A 59 -23.22 11.85 0.25
C TRP A 59 -22.05 12.10 1.20
N VAL A 60 -21.20 13.09 0.91
CA VAL A 60 -19.96 13.38 1.63
C VAL A 60 -20.22 14.50 2.64
N SER A 61 -20.95 14.18 3.71
CA SER A 61 -21.31 15.19 4.70
C SER A 61 -20.21 15.44 5.74
N ASN A 62 -19.51 14.40 6.22
CA ASN A 62 -18.52 14.51 7.31
C ASN A 62 -17.43 13.42 7.33
N ALA A 63 -17.26 12.65 6.25
CA ALA A 63 -16.30 11.54 6.22
C ALA A 63 -15.41 11.59 4.98
N ASP A 64 -14.22 10.99 5.09
CA ASP A 64 -13.34 10.77 3.96
C ASP A 64 -14.04 9.88 2.93
N LEU A 65 -14.07 10.33 1.67
CA LEU A 65 -14.55 9.53 0.55
C LEU A 65 -13.35 8.86 -0.13
N TYR A 66 -13.33 7.54 -0.14
CA TYR A 66 -12.34 6.78 -0.87
C TYR A 66 -12.82 6.46 -2.28
N ILE A 67 -11.93 6.67 -3.24
CA ILE A 67 -12.20 6.54 -4.66
C ILE A 67 -11.31 5.41 -5.18
N ARG A 68 -11.93 4.44 -5.84
CA ARG A 68 -11.32 3.20 -6.33
C ARG A 68 -11.47 3.09 -7.85
N PRO A 69 -10.64 3.78 -8.64
CA PRO A 69 -10.53 3.48 -10.06
C PRO A 69 -10.01 2.05 -10.23
N THR A 70 -10.68 1.27 -11.08
CA THR A 70 -10.36 -0.13 -11.32
C THR A 70 -10.42 -0.41 -12.80
N PHE A 71 -9.40 -1.07 -13.32
CA PHE A 71 -9.32 -1.46 -14.72
C PHE A 71 -9.11 -2.96 -14.81
N ILE A 72 -10.06 -3.64 -15.46
CA ILE A 72 -10.05 -5.09 -15.62
C ILE A 72 -10.09 -5.44 -17.10
N SER A 73 -9.42 -6.52 -17.48
CA SER A 73 -9.76 -7.21 -18.72
C SER A 73 -11.19 -7.74 -18.65
N THR A 74 -11.86 -7.76 -19.80
CA THR A 74 -13.13 -8.47 -20.00
C THR A 74 -13.04 -9.32 -21.27
N GLU A 75 -11.84 -9.85 -21.54
CA GLU A 75 -11.54 -10.67 -22.70
C GLU A 75 -12.30 -12.01 -22.60
N PRO A 76 -13.15 -12.36 -23.59
CA PRO A 76 -13.91 -13.59 -23.54
C PRO A 76 -13.06 -14.83 -23.86
N SER A 77 -11.92 -14.66 -24.54
CA SER A 77 -11.04 -15.77 -24.91
C SER A 77 -10.10 -16.17 -23.76
N LEU A 78 -9.83 -17.48 -23.62
CA LEU A 78 -9.01 -18.04 -22.55
C LEU A 78 -7.49 -17.91 -22.79
N GLY A 79 -7.09 -17.58 -24.02
CA GLY A 79 -5.69 -17.50 -24.41
C GLY A 79 -4.93 -16.42 -23.64
N VAL A 80 -3.71 -16.73 -23.21
CA VAL A 80 -2.84 -15.77 -22.51
C VAL A 80 -2.25 -14.80 -23.52
N LYS A 81 -2.90 -13.66 -23.69
CA LYS A 81 -2.51 -12.60 -24.62
C LYS A 81 -2.94 -11.24 -24.06
N LYS A 82 -2.43 -10.17 -24.66
CA LYS A 82 -2.93 -8.82 -24.39
C LYS A 82 -4.44 -8.76 -24.66
N PRO A 83 -5.26 -8.27 -23.73
CA PRO A 83 -6.71 -8.27 -23.90
C PRO A 83 -7.15 -7.26 -24.96
N ALA A 84 -8.12 -7.64 -25.79
CA ALA A 84 -8.77 -6.74 -26.75
C ALA A 84 -9.94 -5.96 -26.11
N HIS A 85 -10.54 -6.51 -25.05
CA HIS A 85 -11.63 -5.91 -24.31
C HIS A 85 -11.25 -5.67 -22.85
N ALA A 86 -11.63 -4.50 -22.32
CA ALA A 86 -11.38 -4.11 -20.94
C ALA A 86 -12.43 -3.11 -20.45
N LEU A 87 -12.70 -3.14 -19.14
CA LEU A 87 -13.63 -2.26 -18.46
C LEU A 87 -12.90 -1.41 -17.42
N LEU A 88 -12.98 -0.09 -17.58
CA LEU A 88 -12.56 0.89 -16.58
C LEU A 88 -13.79 1.41 -15.85
N TYR A 89 -13.82 1.26 -14.54
CA TYR A 89 -14.88 1.78 -13.69
C TYR A 89 -14.31 2.43 -12.43
N VAL A 90 -15.11 3.24 -11.75
CA VAL A 90 -14.73 3.92 -10.50
C VAL A 90 -15.83 3.66 -9.47
N ILE A 91 -15.43 3.16 -8.29
CA ILE A 91 -16.32 3.03 -7.13
C ILE A 91 -15.91 4.08 -6.10
N MET A 92 -16.89 4.66 -5.43
CA MET A 92 -16.67 5.55 -4.28
C MET A 92 -17.28 4.92 -3.02
N CYS A 93 -16.59 5.00 -1.89
CA CYS A 93 -17.08 4.51 -0.61
C CYS A 93 -16.70 5.44 0.54
N LEU A 94 -17.63 5.63 1.47
CA LEU A 94 -17.35 6.32 2.73
C LEU A 94 -16.50 5.40 3.61
N LEU A 95 -15.36 5.91 4.09
CA LEU A 95 -14.49 5.14 4.97
C LEU A 95 -14.60 5.59 6.43
N GLY A 96 -14.67 4.60 7.32
CA GLY A 96 -14.32 4.76 8.72
C GLY A 96 -12.80 4.63 8.95
N PRO A 97 -12.35 4.63 10.21
CA PRO A 97 -10.95 4.37 10.52
C PRO A 97 -10.52 2.99 10.01
N TYR A 98 -9.36 2.93 9.35
CA TYR A 98 -8.87 1.72 8.68
C TYR A 98 -8.43 0.61 9.65
N PHE A 99 -7.91 0.99 10.81
CA PHE A 99 -7.53 0.06 11.88
C PHE A 99 -8.36 0.36 13.13
N ASP A 100 -8.64 -0.68 13.93
CA ASP A 100 -9.14 -0.47 15.29
C ASP A 100 -8.13 0.39 16.06
N ASN A 101 -8.57 1.55 16.55
CA ASN A 101 -7.72 2.54 17.20
C ASN A 101 -7.48 2.25 18.68
N LYS A 102 -8.02 1.15 19.24
CA LYS A 102 -7.81 0.80 20.66
C LYS A 102 -6.35 0.78 21.09
N THR A 103 -5.43 0.34 20.23
CA THR A 103 -3.99 0.28 20.55
C THR A 103 -3.19 1.44 19.95
N GLY A 104 -3.72 2.14 18.95
CA GLY A 104 -3.01 3.20 18.21
C GLY A 104 -1.82 2.76 17.34
N VAL A 105 -1.35 1.51 17.47
CA VAL A 105 -0.13 0.99 16.82
C VAL A 105 -0.35 -0.35 16.12
N LEU A 106 0.54 -0.70 15.18
CA LEU A 106 0.59 -1.99 14.49
C LEU A 106 1.56 -2.96 15.16
N ALA A 107 1.11 -4.20 15.28
CA ALA A 107 1.95 -5.38 15.40
C ALA A 107 2.17 -5.96 14.00
N LEU A 108 3.45 -6.12 13.62
CA LEU A 108 3.85 -6.70 12.35
C LEU A 108 4.39 -8.12 12.54
N TRP A 109 4.04 -9.03 11.65
CA TRP A 109 4.59 -10.39 11.61
C TRP A 109 5.64 -10.50 10.50
N ALA A 110 6.83 -10.96 10.83
CA ALA A 110 7.96 -11.10 9.92
C ALA A 110 8.40 -12.56 9.85
N ASP A 111 8.16 -13.22 8.72
CA ASP A 111 8.55 -14.61 8.48
C ASP A 111 9.52 -14.70 7.29
N PRO A 112 10.85 -14.77 7.53
CA PRO A 112 11.86 -14.57 6.50
C PRO A 112 11.97 -15.64 5.39
N PRO A 113 11.75 -16.95 5.60
CA PRO A 113 11.95 -17.94 4.55
C PRO A 113 10.72 -18.20 3.66
N LYS A 114 9.50 -17.96 4.15
CA LYS A 114 8.30 -18.54 3.55
C LYS A 114 7.61 -17.66 2.51
N TYR A 115 7.61 -16.34 2.71
CA TYR A 115 6.84 -15.42 1.88
C TYR A 115 7.68 -14.26 1.36
N THR A 116 7.44 -13.91 0.09
CA THR A 116 8.02 -12.73 -0.55
C THR A 116 6.91 -11.98 -1.28
N ARG A 117 6.78 -10.68 -1.02
CA ARG A 117 5.75 -9.83 -1.64
C ARG A 117 5.99 -9.62 -3.13
N ALA A 118 7.24 -9.35 -3.49
CA ALA A 118 7.68 -8.99 -4.83
C ALA A 118 9.17 -9.33 -5.01
N TRP A 119 9.58 -9.45 -6.26
CA TRP A 119 10.95 -9.76 -6.68
C TRP A 119 11.36 -8.88 -7.86
N LYS A 120 12.68 -8.72 -8.08
CA LYS A 120 13.23 -7.93 -9.19
C LYS A 120 12.79 -8.48 -10.54
N GLY A 121 12.44 -7.61 -11.48
CA GLY A 121 11.79 -7.98 -12.74
C GLY A 121 10.34 -8.48 -12.59
N GLY A 122 9.78 -8.46 -11.37
CA GLY A 122 8.38 -8.70 -11.11
C GLY A 122 7.54 -7.45 -11.34
N THR A 123 6.42 -7.35 -10.64
CA THR A 123 5.46 -6.25 -10.83
C THR A 123 5.14 -5.52 -9.53
N GLY A 124 6.06 -5.60 -8.55
CA GLY A 124 5.83 -5.15 -7.17
C GLY A 124 5.66 -3.64 -7.04
N ASP A 125 6.26 -2.89 -7.95
CA ASP A 125 6.17 -1.45 -8.13
C ASP A 125 4.85 -0.97 -8.79
N CYS A 126 3.98 -1.90 -9.17
CA CYS A 126 2.68 -1.63 -9.79
C CYS A 126 1.52 -2.05 -8.89
N LYS A 127 0.41 -1.29 -8.91
CA LYS A 127 -0.85 -1.70 -8.25
C LYS A 127 -1.66 -2.72 -9.08
N MET A 128 -1.02 -3.82 -9.47
CA MET A 128 -1.68 -4.93 -10.14
C MET A 128 -2.29 -5.89 -9.13
N GLY A 129 -3.50 -6.37 -9.41
CA GLY A 129 -4.24 -7.22 -8.47
C GLY A 129 -3.51 -8.51 -8.08
N GLY A 130 -2.69 -9.06 -8.99
CA GLY A 130 -1.90 -10.26 -8.73
C GLY A 130 -0.96 -10.15 -7.52
N ASN A 131 -0.42 -8.95 -7.25
CA ASN A 131 0.47 -8.71 -6.11
C ASN A 131 -0.25 -8.84 -4.76
N TYR A 132 -1.57 -8.66 -4.72
CA TYR A 132 -2.37 -8.66 -3.50
C TYR A 132 -3.03 -10.02 -3.24
N GLY A 133 -3.35 -10.79 -4.29
CA GLY A 133 -3.89 -12.14 -4.12
C GLY A 133 -2.90 -13.06 -3.40
N CYS A 134 -1.63 -13.01 -3.79
CA CYS A 134 -0.57 -13.84 -3.21
C CYS A 134 -0.23 -13.49 -1.75
N SER A 135 -0.60 -12.29 -1.28
CA SER A 135 -0.28 -11.85 0.09
C SER A 135 -1.28 -12.33 1.16
N LEU A 136 -2.45 -12.81 0.76
CA LEU A 136 -3.53 -13.18 1.68
C LEU A 136 -3.13 -14.31 2.64
N SER A 137 -2.38 -15.31 2.15
CA SER A 137 -1.92 -16.43 3.01
C SER A 137 -1.04 -15.93 4.15
N ALA A 138 -0.05 -15.09 3.85
CA ALA A 138 0.83 -14.52 4.88
C ALA A 138 0.05 -13.61 5.85
N GLN A 139 -0.95 -12.89 5.33
CA GLN A 139 -1.79 -12.03 6.17
C GLN A 139 -2.67 -12.83 7.13
N TYR A 140 -3.18 -14.01 6.74
CA TYR A 140 -3.93 -14.88 7.65
C TYR A 140 -3.02 -15.44 8.75
N GLU A 141 -1.81 -15.89 8.42
CA GLU A 141 -0.86 -16.37 9.42
C GLU A 141 -0.45 -15.24 10.38
N ALA A 142 -0.23 -14.02 9.88
CA ALA A 142 0.02 -12.86 10.73
C ALA A 142 -1.10 -12.65 11.77
N VAL A 143 -2.36 -12.85 11.38
CA VAL A 143 -3.52 -12.75 12.29
C VAL A 143 -3.47 -13.85 13.36
N ASP A 144 -3.10 -15.07 13.00
CA ASP A 144 -2.95 -16.18 13.94
C ASP A 144 -1.86 -15.90 14.99
N TYR A 145 -0.84 -15.12 14.64
CA TYR A 145 0.19 -14.62 15.57
C TYR A 145 -0.21 -13.34 16.32
N GLY A 146 -1.44 -12.86 16.17
CA GLY A 146 -1.92 -11.63 16.82
C GLY A 146 -1.26 -10.36 16.26
N CYS A 147 -0.80 -10.40 15.01
CA CYS A 147 -0.31 -9.26 14.25
C CYS A 147 -1.39 -8.74 13.30
N GLN A 148 -1.40 -7.42 13.09
CA GLN A 148 -2.39 -6.80 12.20
C GLN A 148 -1.93 -6.83 10.74
N GLN A 149 -0.63 -6.84 10.49
CA GLN A 149 -0.04 -6.78 9.14
C GLN A 149 1.23 -7.63 9.07
N VAL A 150 1.67 -7.93 7.85
CA VAL A 150 2.95 -8.58 7.55
C VAL A 150 4.04 -7.52 7.41
N LEU A 151 5.23 -7.75 7.95
CA LEU A 151 6.46 -7.05 7.57
C LEU A 151 7.12 -7.83 6.44
N TRP A 152 7.13 -7.28 5.25
CA TRP A 152 7.67 -7.95 4.08
C TRP A 152 9.19 -7.91 4.07
N LEU A 153 9.79 -9.09 3.97
CA LEU A 153 11.23 -9.28 3.87
C LEU A 153 11.61 -9.73 2.46
N HIS A 154 12.81 -9.34 2.02
CA HIS A 154 13.36 -9.73 0.72
C HIS A 154 14.84 -10.10 0.84
N GLY A 155 15.29 -11.07 0.05
CA GLY A 155 16.68 -11.47 -0.04
C GLY A 155 17.19 -12.27 1.18
N GLU A 156 18.41 -12.79 1.04
CA GLU A 156 19.10 -13.57 2.08
C GLU A 156 19.46 -12.73 3.30
N ASP A 157 19.67 -11.43 3.12
CA ASP A 157 19.97 -10.45 4.17
C ASP A 157 18.71 -9.90 4.86
N HIS A 158 17.52 -10.36 4.46
CA HIS A 158 16.23 -10.01 5.05
C HIS A 158 15.99 -8.50 5.06
N GLN A 159 16.09 -7.89 3.88
CA GLN A 159 15.76 -6.48 3.67
C GLN A 159 14.29 -6.24 4.00
N ILE A 160 14.05 -5.24 4.84
CA ILE A 160 12.73 -4.71 5.15
C ILE A 160 12.25 -3.91 3.94
N THR A 161 11.07 -4.24 3.43
CA THR A 161 10.52 -3.62 2.20
C THR A 161 9.26 -2.81 2.47
N GLU A 162 8.19 -3.46 2.93
CA GLU A 162 6.87 -2.84 3.15
C GLU A 162 6.19 -3.40 4.42
N ALA A 163 5.26 -2.64 5.00
CA ALA A 163 4.36 -3.10 6.06
C ALA A 163 2.97 -3.37 5.48
N GLY A 164 2.65 -4.63 5.18
CA GLY A 164 1.39 -5.00 4.56
C GLY A 164 1.25 -4.38 3.17
N THR A 165 0.33 -3.42 3.01
CA THR A 165 0.16 -2.65 1.77
C THR A 165 0.62 -1.20 1.91
N MET A 166 1.58 -0.94 2.81
CA MET A 166 2.09 0.39 3.13
C MET A 166 3.61 0.43 2.92
N ASN A 167 4.10 1.55 2.42
CA ASN A 167 5.54 1.84 2.50
C ASN A 167 5.96 1.94 3.97
N ILE A 168 7.23 1.64 4.27
CA ILE A 168 7.72 1.61 5.64
C ILE A 168 8.88 2.57 5.86
N PHE A 169 8.89 3.21 7.02
CA PHE A 169 9.85 4.23 7.41
C PHE A 169 10.45 3.89 8.77
N LEU A 170 11.73 4.20 8.93
CA LEU A 170 12.49 4.06 10.16
C LEU A 170 13.11 5.41 10.51
N HIS A 171 12.68 6.00 11.62
CA HIS A 171 13.32 7.16 12.22
C HIS A 171 14.28 6.68 13.30
N TRP A 172 15.57 6.95 13.10
CA TRP A 172 16.62 6.40 13.95
C TRP A 172 17.88 7.27 13.94
N ILE A 173 18.78 6.99 14.87
CA ILE A 173 20.18 7.39 14.75
C ILE A 173 20.90 6.31 13.94
N ASN A 174 21.45 6.64 12.77
CA ASN A 174 22.07 5.68 11.86
C ASN A 174 23.44 5.17 12.39
N GLU A 175 24.14 4.36 11.61
CA GLU A 175 25.44 3.79 11.99
C GLU A 175 26.57 4.82 12.13
N HIS A 176 26.39 6.02 11.55
CA HIS A 176 27.33 7.13 11.61
C HIS A 176 27.06 8.09 12.77
N GLY A 177 25.95 7.90 13.50
CA GLY A 177 25.53 8.77 14.59
C GLY A 177 24.61 9.92 14.18
N ASP A 178 24.19 9.96 12.91
CA ASP A 178 23.29 11.01 12.40
C ASP A 178 21.83 10.61 12.58
N GLU A 179 20.99 11.60 12.88
CA GLU A 179 19.54 11.42 12.90
C GLU A 179 18.99 11.34 11.47
N GLU A 180 18.26 10.27 11.18
CA GLU A 180 17.84 9.91 9.83
C GLU A 180 16.39 9.37 9.81
N LEU A 181 15.62 9.80 8.81
CA LEU A 181 14.38 9.13 8.41
C LEU A 181 14.66 8.30 7.15
N ALA A 182 14.82 7.00 7.33
CA ALA A 182 15.16 6.06 6.26
C ALA A 182 13.92 5.32 5.74
N THR A 183 13.91 5.03 4.45
CA THR A 183 12.92 4.15 3.79
C THR A 183 13.65 3.35 2.70
N PRO A 184 13.17 2.14 2.37
CA PRO A 184 13.68 1.39 1.21
C PRO A 184 13.64 2.23 -0.08
N PRO A 185 14.65 2.08 -0.96
CA PRO A 185 14.72 2.80 -2.22
C PRO A 185 13.59 2.38 -3.17
N GLN A 186 13.22 3.26 -4.11
CA GLN A 186 12.25 2.89 -5.14
C GLN A 186 12.90 2.02 -6.22
N ASP A 187 12.71 0.72 -6.10
CA ASP A 187 13.05 -0.29 -7.11
C ASP A 187 11.82 -1.15 -7.46
N ASP A 188 11.99 -2.18 -8.30
CA ASP A 188 10.92 -3.06 -8.79
C ASP A 188 10.10 -3.74 -7.68
N ILE A 189 10.60 -3.78 -6.44
CA ILE A 189 9.98 -4.47 -5.31
C ILE A 189 9.31 -3.53 -4.31
N ILE A 190 9.35 -2.21 -4.52
CA ILE A 190 8.70 -1.21 -3.66
C ILE A 190 7.66 -0.42 -4.45
N LEU A 191 6.41 -0.44 -4.00
CA LEU A 191 5.36 0.38 -4.60
C LEU A 191 5.65 1.89 -4.36
N PRO A 192 5.68 2.74 -5.39
CA PRO A 192 5.92 4.18 -5.23
C PRO A 192 4.68 4.89 -4.65
N GLY A 193 4.52 4.84 -3.33
CA GLY A 193 3.35 5.41 -2.65
C GLY A 193 3.29 6.94 -2.71
N VAL A 194 2.10 7.48 -2.92
CA VAL A 194 1.84 8.93 -2.94
C VAL A 194 2.11 9.59 -1.59
N THR A 195 1.80 8.89 -0.48
CA THR A 195 2.06 9.39 0.88
C THR A 195 3.55 9.42 1.22
N ARG A 196 4.37 8.51 0.66
CA ARG A 196 5.82 8.49 0.84
C ARG A 196 6.48 9.78 0.35
N GLN A 197 5.99 10.34 -0.76
CA GLN A 197 6.50 11.60 -1.34
C GLN A 197 6.16 12.86 -0.51
N LYS A 198 5.70 12.72 0.74
CA LYS A 198 5.50 13.83 1.68
C LYS A 198 6.71 14.11 2.57
N PHE A 199 7.62 13.15 2.70
CA PHE A 199 8.72 13.21 3.66
C PHE A 199 10.05 13.46 2.95
N GLU A 200 10.92 14.23 3.60
CA GLU A 200 12.35 14.23 3.27
C GLU A 200 12.97 12.99 3.91
N VAL A 201 13.59 12.13 3.10
CA VAL A 201 14.05 10.81 3.53
C VAL A 201 15.36 10.43 2.90
N THR A 202 16.13 9.58 3.59
CA THR A 202 17.21 8.84 2.97
C THR A 202 16.67 7.54 2.39
N GLU A 203 16.78 7.40 1.07
CA GLU A 203 16.47 6.15 0.39
C GLU A 203 17.64 5.16 0.54
N ARG A 204 17.46 4.12 1.36
CA ARG A 204 18.50 3.11 1.59
C ARG A 204 17.88 1.77 1.97
N TYR A 205 18.60 0.69 1.67
CA TYR A 205 18.22 -0.63 2.14
C TYR A 205 18.35 -0.70 3.66
N LEU A 206 17.34 -1.28 4.30
CA LEU A 206 17.25 -1.53 5.72
C LEU A 206 17.09 -3.03 5.91
N THR A 207 17.90 -3.66 6.76
CA THR A 207 17.82 -5.09 7.04
C THR A 207 17.28 -5.35 8.43
N MET A 208 16.72 -6.54 8.65
CA MET A 208 16.34 -6.98 9.99
C MET A 208 17.54 -6.96 10.95
N SER A 209 18.73 -7.32 10.48
CA SER A 209 19.96 -7.30 11.30
C SER A 209 20.30 -5.88 11.81
N GLN A 210 20.23 -4.87 10.92
CA GLN A 210 20.43 -3.47 11.29
C GLN A 210 19.38 -3.00 12.28
N LEU A 211 18.10 -3.32 12.04
CA LEU A 211 17.01 -2.96 12.95
C LEU A 211 17.20 -3.57 14.35
N PHE A 212 17.54 -4.86 14.43
CA PHE A 212 17.82 -5.53 15.70
C PHE A 212 19.00 -4.91 16.44
N SER A 213 20.09 -4.61 15.72
CA SER A 213 21.27 -3.95 16.29
C SER A 213 20.94 -2.57 16.84
N ALA A 214 20.19 -1.76 16.08
CA ALA A 214 19.76 -0.43 16.50
C ALA A 214 18.80 -0.44 17.68
N LEU A 215 17.88 -1.41 17.75
CA LEU A 215 16.99 -1.59 18.90
C LEU A 215 17.79 -1.91 20.18
N LYS A 216 18.77 -2.83 20.10
CA LYS A 216 19.65 -3.15 21.24
C LYS A 216 20.46 -1.95 21.71
N GLN A 217 20.86 -1.09 20.77
CA GLN A 217 21.64 0.13 21.02
C GLN A 217 20.76 1.35 21.34
N GLN A 218 19.43 1.18 21.44
CA GLN A 218 18.45 2.26 21.68
C GLN A 218 18.55 3.42 20.67
N ARG A 219 18.92 3.11 19.42
CA ARG A 219 19.03 4.09 18.34
C ARG A 219 17.74 4.30 17.55
N VAL A 220 16.78 3.38 17.65
CA VAL A 220 15.48 3.50 16.98
C VAL A 220 14.59 4.46 17.77
N LYS A 221 14.09 5.50 17.10
CA LYS A 221 13.12 6.44 17.68
C LYS A 221 11.70 6.00 17.34
N GLU A 222 11.41 5.83 16.05
CA GLU A 222 10.07 5.47 15.58
C GLU A 222 10.14 4.60 14.32
N MET A 223 9.11 3.79 14.10
CA MET A 223 8.91 3.05 12.86
C MET A 223 7.44 3.11 12.49
N PHE A 224 7.11 3.33 11.23
CA PHE A 224 5.72 3.48 10.80
C PHE A 224 5.49 3.09 9.34
N GLY A 225 4.27 2.64 9.06
CA GLY A 225 3.76 2.46 7.70
C GLY A 225 3.11 3.74 7.16
N SER A 226 3.17 3.97 5.85
CA SER A 226 2.42 5.03 5.18
C SER A 226 1.65 4.54 3.95
N GLY A 227 0.45 5.06 3.76
CA GLY A 227 -0.44 4.68 2.66
C GLY A 227 -1.72 5.50 2.63
N THR A 228 -2.45 5.51 1.51
CA THR A 228 -3.66 6.36 1.34
C THR A 228 -4.74 6.06 2.38
N ALA A 229 -4.90 4.79 2.79
CA ALA A 229 -5.99 4.39 3.67
C ALA A 229 -5.84 4.92 5.10
N CYS A 230 -4.64 4.80 5.69
CA CYS A 230 -4.38 5.17 7.09
C CYS A 230 -3.46 6.40 7.26
N MET A 231 -2.95 6.97 6.17
CA MET A 231 -1.95 8.04 6.12
C MET A 231 -0.61 7.64 6.77
N ILE A 232 -0.55 7.59 8.09
CA ILE A 232 0.60 7.17 8.88
C ILE A 232 0.09 6.19 9.94
N ARG A 233 0.78 5.06 10.11
CA ARG A 233 0.46 4.11 11.17
C ARG A 233 1.72 3.64 11.90
N PRO A 234 1.90 4.01 13.18
CA PRO A 234 3.06 3.59 13.96
C PRO A 234 3.12 2.08 14.15
N THR A 235 4.34 1.55 14.21
CA THR A 235 4.64 0.14 14.50
C THR A 235 5.06 0.01 15.97
N GLY A 236 4.30 -0.75 16.75
CA GLY A 236 4.56 -0.97 18.17
C GLY A 236 5.36 -2.23 18.46
N ARG A 237 5.22 -3.28 17.64
CA ARG A 237 5.98 -4.52 17.81
C ARG A 237 6.17 -5.27 16.49
N ILE A 238 7.26 -6.03 16.40
CA ILE A 238 7.50 -6.98 15.31
C ILE A 238 7.66 -8.37 15.94
N ILE A 239 6.83 -9.31 15.53
CA ILE A 239 6.93 -10.73 15.88
C ILE A 239 7.68 -11.41 14.74
N ARG A 240 8.77 -12.11 15.07
CA ARG A 240 9.58 -12.82 14.11
C ARG A 240 9.64 -14.30 14.46
N GLU A 241 9.36 -15.17 13.50
CA GLU A 241 9.65 -16.59 13.62
C GLU A 241 11.15 -16.85 13.53
N ARG A 242 11.64 -17.81 14.33
CA ARG A 242 13.06 -18.18 14.41
C ARG A 242 13.42 -19.21 13.36
#